data_AF-A0A1B6FW06-F1
#
_entry.id   AF-A0A1B6FW06-F1
#
_cell.length_a   1.000
_cell.length_b   1.000
_cell.length_c   1.000
_cell.angle_alpha   90.00
_cell.angle_beta   90.00
_cell.angle_gamma   90.00
#
_symmetry.space_group_name_H-M   'P 1'
#
loop_
_entity.id
_entity.type
_entity.pdbx_description
1 polymer ?
#
loop_
_entity_poly.entity_id
_entity_poly.type
_entity_poly.pdbx_seq_one_letter_code
_entity_poly.pdbx_strand_id
1 'polypeptide(L)'
;MLSLQTWPCWLGTAVEGVSYLLRDLPIPPAEFAFGRTKIFVRSPRSVFELEEFRRERLEDLATLIQKIWRGYRQRKDFLRRRRSQIIIAAAWRSWRGSQRAGVQHFSPAHHTFYRADPLEECQLCEDFSLGDHVP
;
A
#
# COMPACT_ATOMS: atom_id res chain seq x y z
N MET A 1 5.20 11.32 -10.14
CA MET A 1 3.79 11.57 -9.80
C MET A 1 3.01 11.93 -11.04
N LEU A 2 3.44 12.95 -11.80
CA LEU A 2 2.96 13.19 -13.16
C LEU A 2 3.71 12.34 -14.20
N SER A 3 5.01 12.17 -14.04
CA SER A 3 5.82 11.17 -14.75
C SER A 3 6.39 10.13 -13.78
N LEU A 4 6.74 8.96 -14.31
CA LEU A 4 7.42 7.88 -13.57
C LEU A 4 8.95 8.08 -13.54
N GLN A 5 9.50 8.82 -14.50
CA GLN A 5 10.94 8.99 -14.64
C GLN A 5 11.53 10.03 -13.67
N THR A 6 10.73 10.98 -13.20
CA THR A 6 11.21 12.09 -12.35
C THR A 6 10.78 11.95 -10.89
N TRP A 7 10.05 10.90 -10.54
CA TRP A 7 9.50 10.69 -9.20
C TRP A 7 9.81 9.25 -8.77
N PRO A 8 10.12 8.97 -7.50
CA PRO A 8 10.07 9.86 -6.33
C PRO A 8 11.28 10.77 -6.16
N CYS A 9 12.44 10.38 -6.70
CA CYS A 9 13.69 11.12 -6.60
C CYS A 9 14.20 11.43 -8.01
N TRP A 10 14.65 12.66 -8.24
CA TRP A 10 15.28 13.08 -9.49
C TRP A 10 16.76 13.38 -9.24
N LEU A 11 17.64 12.75 -10.02
CA LEU A 11 19.09 12.80 -9.87
C LEU A 11 19.80 13.61 -10.97
N GLY A 12 19.09 14.00 -12.04
CA GLY A 12 19.66 14.71 -13.18
C GLY A 12 19.53 16.23 -13.10
N THR A 13 19.77 16.92 -14.22
CA THR A 13 19.59 18.38 -14.28
C THR A 13 18.12 18.76 -14.25
N ALA A 14 17.78 19.95 -13.71
CA ALA A 14 16.39 20.40 -13.66
C ALA A 14 15.75 20.50 -15.06
N VAL A 15 16.51 20.90 -16.07
CA VAL A 15 16.02 21.04 -17.46
C VAL A 15 15.62 19.69 -18.05
N GLU A 16 16.45 18.66 -17.85
CA GLU A 16 16.14 17.29 -18.27
C GLU A 16 14.92 16.75 -17.52
N GLY A 17 14.85 16.96 -16.20
CA GLY A 17 13.73 16.52 -15.37
C GLY A 17 12.42 17.09 -15.89
N VAL A 18 12.35 18.40 -16.14
CA VAL A 18 11.13 18.98 -16.68
C VAL A 18 10.88 18.57 -18.14
N SER A 19 11.93 18.31 -18.93
CA SER A 19 11.77 17.77 -20.28
C SER A 19 11.10 16.39 -20.28
N TYR A 20 11.49 15.49 -19.38
CA TYR A 20 10.83 14.20 -19.21
C TYR A 20 9.39 14.37 -18.72
N LEU A 21 9.16 15.25 -17.74
CA LEU A 21 7.83 15.52 -17.22
C LEU A 21 6.88 16.02 -18.31
N LEU A 22 7.29 17.00 -19.12
CA LEU A 22 6.45 17.57 -20.19
C LEU A 22 6.25 16.61 -21.38
N ARG A 23 7.15 15.64 -21.59
CA ARG A 23 6.97 14.59 -22.61
C ARG A 23 5.90 13.57 -22.23
N ASP A 24 5.80 13.25 -20.95
CA ASP A 24 4.84 12.27 -20.43
C ASP A 24 3.41 12.87 -20.31
N LEU A 25 3.29 14.20 -20.39
CA LEU A 25 2.02 14.92 -20.32
C LEU A 25 1.46 15.20 -21.72
N PRO A 26 0.12 15.17 -21.91
CA PRO A 26 -0.51 15.44 -23.20
C PRO A 26 -0.60 16.95 -23.50
N ILE A 27 0.51 17.69 -23.34
CA ILE A 27 0.58 19.14 -23.56
C ILE A 27 1.44 19.41 -24.79
N PRO A 28 0.95 20.15 -25.79
CA PRO A 28 1.71 20.39 -27.00
C PRO A 28 2.94 21.26 -26.72
N PRO A 29 4.08 20.99 -27.39
CA PRO A 29 5.32 21.74 -27.18
C PRO A 29 5.23 23.20 -27.60
N ALA A 30 4.21 23.57 -28.39
CA ALA A 30 3.94 24.95 -28.74
C ALA A 30 3.38 25.78 -27.57
N GLU A 31 2.95 25.16 -26.47
CA GLU A 31 2.38 25.88 -25.32
C GLU A 31 3.41 26.27 -24.27
N PHE A 32 4.65 25.81 -24.39
CA PHE A 32 5.73 26.15 -23.46
C PHE A 32 7.03 26.49 -24.17
N ALA A 33 7.92 27.18 -23.48
CA ALA A 33 9.26 27.50 -23.93
C ALA A 33 10.26 27.43 -22.78
N PHE A 34 11.41 26.79 -22.99
CA PHE A 34 12.49 26.73 -22.02
C PHE A 34 13.28 28.04 -22.04
N GLY A 35 13.38 28.71 -20.89
CA GLY A 35 14.33 29.77 -20.63
C GLY A 35 15.62 29.23 -20.00
N ARG A 36 16.54 30.14 -19.62
CA ARG A 36 17.79 29.76 -18.94
C ARG A 36 17.57 29.10 -17.58
N THR A 37 16.61 29.59 -16.80
CA THR A 37 16.37 29.15 -15.42
C THR A 37 14.91 28.78 -15.14
N LYS A 38 13.99 29.10 -16.04
CA LYS A 38 12.54 28.95 -15.86
C LYS A 38 11.88 28.54 -17.17
N ILE A 39 10.68 27.97 -17.08
CA ILE A 39 9.85 27.64 -18.24
C ILE A 39 8.75 28.68 -18.36
N PHE A 40 8.52 29.13 -19.58
CA PHE A 40 7.48 30.08 -19.92
C PHE A 40 6.31 29.33 -20.54
N VAL A 41 5.12 29.50 -19.97
CA VAL A 41 3.89 28.93 -20.51
C VAL A 41 3.15 30.01 -21.29
N ARG A 42 2.74 29.70 -22.52
CA ARG A 42 2.11 30.66 -23.43
C ARG A 42 0.65 30.94 -23.09
N SER A 43 -0.09 29.91 -22.67
CA SER A 43 -1.52 29.99 -22.39
C SER A 43 -1.80 29.68 -20.91
N PRO A 44 -2.67 30.46 -20.22
CA PRO A 44 -3.08 30.11 -18.88
C PRO A 44 -3.80 28.75 -18.82
N ARG A 45 -4.45 28.35 -19.92
CA ARG A 45 -5.16 27.06 -20.03
C ARG A 45 -4.24 25.87 -19.74
N SER A 46 -3.04 25.86 -20.30
CA SER A 46 -2.07 24.76 -20.13
C SER A 46 -1.64 24.60 -18.68
N VAL A 47 -1.57 25.71 -17.93
CA VAL A 47 -1.27 25.67 -16.48
C VAL A 47 -2.42 25.03 -15.70
N PHE A 48 -3.67 25.37 -16.02
CA PHE A 48 -4.82 24.73 -15.39
C PHE A 48 -4.90 23.24 -15.70
N GLU A 49 -4.63 22.84 -16.94
CA GLU A 49 -4.59 21.42 -17.33
C GLU A 49 -3.49 20.66 -16.57
N LEU A 50 -2.30 21.25 -16.38
CA LEU A 50 -1.23 20.68 -15.54
C LEU A 50 -1.67 20.44 -14.09
N GLU A 51 -2.34 21.42 -13.48
CA GLU A 51 -2.84 21.31 -12.12
C GLU A 51 -3.96 20.28 -11.99
N GLU A 52 -4.79 20.12 -13.04
CA GLU A 52 -5.81 19.07 -13.10
C GLU A 52 -5.16 17.68 -13.07
N PHE A 53 -4.22 17.41 -13.97
CA PHE A 53 -3.51 16.13 -13.99
C PHE A 53 -2.80 15.85 -12.66
N ARG A 54 -2.25 16.89 -12.03
CA ARG A 54 -1.63 16.76 -10.72
C ARG A 54 -2.67 16.33 -9.68
N ARG A 55 -3.82 16.99 -9.63
CA ARG A 55 -4.89 16.67 -8.68
C ARG A 55 -5.40 15.25 -8.86
N GLU A 56 -5.71 14.85 -10.09
CA GLU A 56 -6.14 13.47 -10.41
C GLU A 56 -5.14 12.43 -9.90
N ARG A 57 -3.84 12.65 -10.14
CA ARG A 57 -2.80 11.73 -9.63
C ARG A 57 -2.71 11.73 -8.11
N LEU A 58 -2.98 12.84 -7.43
CA LEU A 58 -3.00 12.87 -5.96
C LEU A 58 -4.15 12.04 -5.43
N GLU A 59 -5.32 12.15 -6.04
CA GLU A 59 -6.51 11.39 -5.69
C GLU A 59 -6.33 9.88 -5.93
N ASP A 60 -5.69 9.50 -7.05
CA ASP A 60 -5.32 8.11 -7.35
C ASP A 60 -4.40 7.52 -6.27
N LEU A 61 -3.34 8.24 -5.89
CA LEU A 61 -2.40 7.78 -4.86
C LEU A 61 -3.06 7.67 -3.49
N ALA A 62 -3.87 8.66 -3.11
CA ALA A 62 -4.63 8.62 -1.86
C ALA A 62 -5.58 7.41 -1.84
N THR A 63 -6.27 7.16 -2.95
CA THR A 63 -7.16 6.00 -3.10
C THR A 63 -6.38 4.69 -3.01
N LEU A 64 -5.19 4.60 -3.60
CA LEU A 64 -4.32 3.42 -3.51
C LEU A 64 -3.94 3.12 -2.05
N ILE A 65 -3.45 4.14 -1.32
CA ILE A 65 -3.08 4.00 0.10
C ILE A 65 -4.29 3.55 0.92
N GLN A 66 -5.44 4.20 0.73
CA GLN A 66 -6.68 3.85 1.42
C GLN A 66 -7.13 2.42 1.11
N LYS A 67 -7.06 2.01 -0.16
CA LYS A 67 -7.42 0.65 -0.60
C LYS A 67 -6.54 -0.40 0.06
N ILE A 68 -5.23 -0.19 0.08
CA ILE A 68 -4.26 -1.09 0.72
C ILE A 68 -4.55 -1.20 2.22
N TRP A 69 -4.73 -0.06 2.89
CA TRP A 69 -5.02 -0.04 4.34
C TRP A 69 -6.33 -0.74 4.70
N ARG A 70 -7.42 -0.47 3.95
CA ARG A 70 -8.72 -1.14 4.14
C ARG A 70 -8.58 -2.65 3.95
N GLY A 71 -7.85 -3.07 2.91
CA GLY A 71 -7.57 -4.49 2.65
C GLY A 71 -6.79 -5.16 3.78
N TYR A 72 -5.72 -4.53 4.27
CA TYR A 72 -4.94 -5.00 5.42
C TYR A 72 -5.82 -5.17 6.67
N ARG A 73 -6.60 -4.14 7.01
CA ARG A 73 -7.48 -4.16 8.19
C ARG A 73 -8.49 -5.29 8.11
N GLN A 74 -9.18 -5.44 6.99
CA GLN A 74 -10.19 -6.47 6.82
C GLN A 74 -9.58 -7.89 6.86
N ARG A 75 -8.39 -8.07 6.27
CA ARG A 75 -7.66 -9.35 6.35
C ARG A 75 -7.27 -9.69 7.79
N LYS A 76 -6.75 -8.73 8.55
CA LYS A 76 -6.38 -8.90 9.96
C LYS A 76 -7.58 -9.32 10.81
N ASP A 77 -8.72 -8.64 10.63
CA ASP A 77 -9.96 -8.95 11.36
C ASP A 77 -10.52 -10.33 10.97
N PHE A 78 -10.51 -10.68 9.69
CA PHE A 78 -10.94 -11.99 9.21
C PHE A 78 -10.10 -13.13 9.81
N LEU A 79 -8.77 -13.00 9.79
CA LEU A 79 -7.88 -14.03 10.33
C LEU A 79 -8.08 -14.23 11.83
N ARG A 80 -8.27 -13.13 12.58
CA ARG A 80 -8.61 -13.19 14.00
C ARG A 80 -9.90 -13.97 14.25
N ARG A 81 -10.99 -13.61 13.55
CA ARG A 81 -12.29 -14.27 13.68
C ARG A 81 -12.23 -15.75 13.28
N ARG A 82 -11.52 -16.06 12.19
CA ARG A 82 -11.34 -17.44 11.71
C ARG A 82 -10.62 -18.30 12.74
N ARG A 83 -9.56 -17.79 13.37
CA ARG A 83 -8.84 -18.52 14.44
C ARG A 83 -9.75 -18.79 15.64
N SER A 84 -10.44 -17.77 16.15
CA SER A 84 -11.39 -17.95 17.25
C SER A 84 -12.47 -18.97 16.91
N GLN A 85 -13.02 -18.92 15.70
CA GLN A 85 -14.03 -19.86 15.23
C GLN A 85 -13.52 -21.29 15.17
N ILE A 86 -12.29 -21.53 14.68
CA ILE A 86 -11.67 -22.87 14.66
C ILE A 86 -11.52 -23.41 16.08
N ILE A 87 -11.01 -22.60 17.02
CA ILE A 87 -10.78 -23.00 18.41
C ILE A 87 -12.10 -23.37 19.08
N ILE A 88 -13.11 -22.49 19.00
CA ILE A 88 -14.43 -22.72 19.60
C ILE A 88 -15.07 -23.97 18.99
N ALA A 89 -15.04 -24.12 17.66
CA ALA A 89 -15.63 -25.27 17.00
C ALA A 89 -14.92 -26.58 17.38
N ALA A 90 -13.59 -26.58 17.49
CA ALA A 90 -12.82 -27.75 17.91
C ALA A 90 -13.16 -28.16 19.35
N ALA A 91 -13.18 -27.19 20.28
CA ALA A 91 -13.52 -27.43 21.68
C ALA A 91 -14.93 -28.01 21.82
N TRP A 92 -15.92 -27.43 21.13
CA TRP A 92 -17.30 -27.91 21.16
C TRP A 92 -17.45 -29.33 20.57
N ARG A 93 -16.76 -29.62 19.45
CA ARG A 93 -16.80 -30.97 18.85
C ARG A 93 -16.19 -32.01 19.80
N SER A 94 -15.09 -31.67 20.46
CA SER A 94 -14.46 -32.53 21.46
C SER A 94 -15.41 -32.80 22.64
N TRP A 95 -15.98 -31.74 23.22
CA TRP A 95 -16.94 -31.86 24.34
C TRP A 95 -18.15 -32.73 23.97
N ARG A 96 -18.74 -32.51 22.79
CA ARG A 96 -19.88 -33.29 22.30
C ARG A 96 -19.51 -34.76 22.04
N GLY A 97 -18.30 -35.03 21.58
CA GLY A 97 -17.76 -36.38 21.42
C GLY A 97 -17.63 -37.11 22.76
N SER A 98 -17.05 -36.46 23.76
CA SER A 98 -16.87 -37.01 25.12
C SER A 98 -18.20 -37.31 25.83
N GLN A 99 -19.24 -36.50 25.63
CA GLN A 99 -20.57 -36.77 26.19
C GLN A 99 -21.20 -38.06 25.65
N ARG A 100 -21.02 -38.34 24.35
CA ARG A 100 -21.53 -39.59 23.74
C ARG A 100 -20.78 -40.83 24.21
N ALA A 101 -19.50 -40.67 24.56
CA ALA A 101 -18.65 -41.75 25.04
C ALA A 101 -18.78 -41.99 26.57
N GLY A 102 -19.55 -41.18 27.30
CA GLY A 102 -19.74 -41.33 28.75
C GLY A 102 -18.46 -41.09 29.58
N VAL A 103 -17.43 -40.45 29.01
CA VAL A 103 -16.13 -40.26 29.68
C VAL A 103 -16.09 -38.87 30.35
N GLN A 104 -16.12 -38.85 31.69
CA GLN A 104 -15.89 -37.65 32.50
C GLN A 104 -14.41 -37.38 32.69
N HIS A 105 -13.69 -36.97 31.64
CA HIS A 105 -12.43 -36.25 31.85
C HIS A 105 -12.13 -35.33 30.66
N PHE A 106 -12.42 -34.04 30.83
CA PHE A 106 -12.03 -33.00 29.90
C PHE A 106 -10.67 -32.46 30.35
N SER A 107 -9.58 -33.05 29.87
CA SER A 107 -8.30 -32.33 29.87
C SER A 107 -8.27 -31.50 28.59
N PRO A 108 -8.32 -30.16 28.66
CA PRO A 108 -8.14 -29.34 27.48
C PRO A 108 -6.74 -29.68 26.95
N ALA A 109 -6.64 -30.09 25.69
CA ALA A 109 -5.36 -30.33 25.06
C ALA A 109 -4.55 -29.02 25.05
N HIS A 110 -3.78 -28.80 26.12
CA HIS A 110 -2.77 -27.76 26.31
C HIS A 110 -1.54 -28.07 25.45
N HIS A 111 -1.70 -28.57 24.24
CA HIS A 111 -0.56 -28.80 23.36
C HIS A 111 -1.03 -29.08 21.94
N THR A 112 -1.24 -28.02 21.17
CA THR A 112 -0.63 -27.92 19.84
C THR A 112 -0.88 -26.51 19.30
N PHE A 113 0.21 -25.88 18.89
CA PHE A 113 0.23 -24.78 17.94
C PHE A 113 -0.10 -23.38 18.49
N TYR A 114 0.76 -22.91 19.40
CA TYR A 114 1.50 -21.68 19.09
C TYR A 114 2.39 -21.95 17.86
N ARG A 115 1.82 -22.14 16.67
CA ARG A 115 2.54 -21.71 15.48
C ARG A 115 2.27 -20.22 15.49
N ALA A 116 3.28 -19.48 15.91
CA ALA A 116 3.32 -18.03 15.94
C ALA A 116 2.45 -17.46 14.82
N ASP A 117 1.60 -16.51 15.16
CA ASP A 117 1.00 -15.66 14.16
C ASP A 117 2.14 -15.13 13.29
N PRO A 118 2.21 -15.43 11.98
CA PRO A 118 3.20 -14.82 11.09
C PRO A 118 2.94 -13.31 10.89
N LEU A 119 2.14 -12.70 11.77
CA LEU A 119 1.70 -11.31 11.76
C LEU A 119 2.20 -10.53 12.98
N GLU A 120 2.93 -11.16 13.92
CA GLU A 120 3.86 -10.38 14.77
C GLU A 120 5.17 -10.07 14.05
N GLU A 121 5.55 -10.85 13.03
CA GLU A 121 6.69 -10.60 12.14
C GLU A 121 6.29 -9.88 10.83
N CYS A 122 5.28 -9.02 10.84
CA CYS A 122 5.16 -8.03 9.76
C CYS A 122 6.17 -6.90 9.99
N GLN A 123 7.46 -7.22 9.78
CA GLN A 123 8.58 -6.28 9.59
C GLN A 123 8.44 -5.40 8.33
N LEU A 124 7.27 -5.37 7.68
CA LEU A 124 7.01 -4.48 6.54
C LEU A 124 6.83 -3.00 6.92
N CYS A 125 6.99 -2.66 8.21
CA CYS A 125 7.19 -1.27 8.63
C CYS A 125 8.68 -0.87 8.66
N GLU A 126 9.64 -1.79 8.54
CA GLU A 126 11.08 -1.44 8.47
C GLU A 126 11.56 -1.18 7.02
N ASP A 127 10.90 -1.75 6.01
CA ASP A 127 11.28 -1.54 4.61
C ASP A 127 10.80 -0.19 4.01
N PHE A 128 10.03 0.61 4.74
CA PHE A 128 9.67 1.98 4.30
C PHE A 128 10.63 3.05 4.84
N SER A 129 11.67 2.67 5.60
CA SER A 129 12.64 3.63 6.18
C SER A 129 14.13 3.30 5.95
N LEU A 130 14.51 2.25 5.21
CA LEU A 130 15.90 2.10 4.73
C LEU A 130 15.95 1.99 3.21
N GLY A 131 15.65 3.11 2.55
CA GLY A 131 16.13 3.41 1.21
C GLY A 131 17.46 4.16 1.26
N ASP A 132 18.42 3.72 2.09
CA ASP A 132 19.76 4.29 2.14
C ASP A 132 20.80 3.17 2.23
N HIS A 133 21.13 2.63 1.06
CA HIS A 133 22.53 2.46 0.68
C HIS A 133 22.59 2.07 -0.80
N VAL A 134 23.40 2.81 -1.56
CA VAL A 134 24.57 2.32 -2.32
C VAL A 134 24.99 3.49 -3.27
N PRO A 135 26.31 3.66 -3.55
CA PRO A 135 27.01 4.94 -3.65
C PRO A 135 26.88 5.69 -4.98
#